data_AF-A0A1F5C642-F1
#
_entry.id   AF-A0A1F5C642-F1
#
_cell.length_a   1.000
_cell.length_b   1.000
_cell.length_c   1.000
_cell.angle_alpha   90.00
_cell.angle_beta   90.00
_cell.angle_gamma   90.00
#
_symmetry.space_group_name_H-M   'P 1'
#
loop_
_entity.id
_entity.type
_entity.pdbx_description
1 polymer ?
#
loop_
_entity_poly.entity_id
_entity_poly.type
_entity_poly.pdbx_seq_one_letter_code
_entity_poly.pdbx_strand_id
1 'polypeptide(L)'
;MTAIGLSMGGRVYPFQTENPLTILAFFADLGNLVVYALARTLAFGQGSLERVTFEFGTAYIAGAGLLNYLIAIDAYDIAKGKKR
;
A
#
# COMPACT_ATOMS: atom_id res chain seq x y z
N MET A 1 -2.82 -3.68 8.68
CA MET A 1 -1.79 -4.39 7.89
C MET A 1 -0.61 -3.47 7.53
N THR A 2 -0.85 -2.28 6.98
CA THR A 2 0.21 -1.32 6.57
C THR A 2 1.19 -0.95 7.69
N ALA A 3 0.70 -0.68 8.91
CA ALA A 3 1.56 -0.35 10.05
C ALA A 3 2.54 -1.49 10.42
N ILE A 4 2.11 -2.75 10.27
CA ILE A 4 2.95 -3.93 10.49
C ILE A 4 4.00 -4.01 9.36
N GLY A 5 3.59 -3.78 8.11
CA GLY A 5 4.53 -3.77 6.99
C GLY A 5 5.60 -2.68 7.14
N LEU A 6 5.23 -1.51 7.65
CA LEU A 6 6.18 -0.43 7.97
C LEU A 6 7.15 -0.81 9.10
N SER A 7 6.69 -1.45 10.17
CA SER A 7 7.57 -1.88 11.27
C SER A 7 8.56 -2.97 10.84
N MET A 8 8.16 -3.80 9.86
CA MET A 8 9.01 -4.79 9.20
C MET A 8 10.05 -4.17 8.25
N GLY A 9 10.03 -2.84 8.07
CA GLY A 9 10.93 -2.10 7.20
C GLY A 9 10.52 -2.12 5.74
N GLY A 10 9.26 -2.44 5.43
CA GLY A 10 8.72 -2.46 4.08
C GLY A 10 8.83 -1.10 3.36
N ARG A 11 8.84 -1.15 2.04
CA ARG A 11 8.90 0.04 1.18
C ARG A 11 7.50 0.50 0.79
N VAL A 12 7.30 1.81 0.82
CA VAL A 12 6.18 2.48 0.13
C VAL A 12 6.72 3.01 -1.19
N TYR A 13 6.18 2.52 -2.30
CA TYR A 13 6.67 2.86 -3.63
C TYR A 13 6.28 4.29 -4.02
N PRO A 14 7.26 5.16 -4.31
CA PRO A 14 6.99 6.45 -4.91
C PRO A 14 6.50 6.26 -6.35
N PHE A 15 5.89 7.30 -6.91
CA PHE A 15 5.54 7.30 -8.33
C PHE A 15 6.82 7.26 -9.18
N GLN A 16 7.06 6.12 -9.84
CA GLN A 16 8.21 5.86 -10.71
C GLN A 16 7.76 5.05 -11.91
N THR A 17 8.28 5.38 -13.10
CA THR A 17 7.88 4.75 -14.37
C THR A 17 8.97 3.89 -15.00
N GLU A 18 10.07 3.64 -14.27
CA GLU A 18 11.22 2.89 -14.78
C GLU A 18 10.92 1.39 -14.95
N ASN A 19 10.04 0.84 -14.11
CA ASN A 19 9.66 -0.57 -14.14
C ASN A 19 8.13 -0.71 -14.04
N PRO A 20 7.47 -1.47 -14.94
CA PRO A 20 6.04 -1.73 -14.85
C PRO A 20 5.58 -2.27 -13.47
N LEU A 21 6.41 -3.08 -12.81
CA LEU A 21 6.09 -3.62 -11.48
C LEU A 21 6.06 -2.54 -10.40
N THR A 22 6.91 -1.50 -10.48
CA THR A 22 6.90 -0.42 -9.51
C THR A 22 5.71 0.51 -9.69
N ILE A 23 5.19 0.63 -10.92
CA ILE A 23 3.92 1.31 -11.21
C ILE A 23 2.76 0.58 -10.53
N LEU A 24 2.69 -0.75 -10.68
CA LEU A 24 1.65 -1.56 -10.02
C LEU A 24 1.74 -1.46 -8.50
N ALA A 25 2.95 -1.51 -7.94
CA ALA A 25 3.18 -1.37 -6.51
C ALA A 25 2.78 0.03 -6.01
N PHE A 26 3.08 1.09 -6.78
CA PHE A 26 2.60 2.45 -6.49
C PHE A 26 1.08 2.51 -6.41
N PHE A 27 0.36 1.91 -7.38
CA PHE A 27 -1.10 1.88 -7.34
C PHE A 27 -1.64 1.08 -6.16
N ALA A 28 -1.01 -0.04 -5.80
CA ALA A 28 -1.36 -0.78 -4.59
C ALA A 28 -1.19 0.10 -3.35
N ASP A 29 -0.05 0.78 -3.21
CA ASP A 29 0.27 1.62 -2.05
C ASP A 29 -0.63 2.86 -1.96
N LEU A 30 -1.07 3.39 -3.09
CA LEU A 30 -2.03 4.50 -3.16
C LEU A 30 -3.35 4.17 -2.45
N GLY A 31 -3.75 2.89 -2.40
CA GLY A 31 -4.91 2.41 -1.65
C GLY A 31 -4.80 2.63 -0.13
N ASN A 32 -3.60 2.90 0.39
CA ASN A 32 -3.38 3.28 1.79
C ASN A 32 -3.55 4.78 2.06
N LEU A 33 -3.81 5.61 1.03
CA LEU A 33 -4.07 7.07 1.01
C LEU A 33 -3.35 7.89 2.10
N VAL A 34 -3.86 7.88 3.34
CA VAL A 34 -3.28 8.56 4.50
C VAL A 34 -1.82 8.14 4.73
N VAL A 35 -1.54 6.84 4.75
CA VAL A 35 -0.18 6.34 5.00
C VAL A 35 0.75 6.73 3.83
N TYR A 36 0.24 6.68 2.60
CA TYR A 36 0.99 7.09 1.41
C TYR A 36 1.35 8.59 1.47
N ALA A 37 0.38 9.45 1.78
CA ALA A 37 0.60 10.89 1.91
C ALA A 37 1.57 11.22 3.05
N LEU A 38 1.43 10.55 4.19
CA LEU A 38 2.36 10.69 5.32
C LEU A 38 3.77 10.21 4.95
N ALA A 39 3.90 9.06 4.28
CA ALA A 39 5.19 8.54 3.84
C ALA A 39 5.90 9.55 2.92
N ARG A 40 5.15 10.22 2.03
CA ARG A 40 5.71 11.22 1.12
C ARG A 40 6.13 12.52 1.80
N THR A 41 5.38 12.98 2.80
CA THR A 41 5.61 14.25 3.50
C THR A 41 6.67 14.14 4.60
N LEU A 42 6.67 13.03 5.35
CA LEU A 42 7.61 12.76 6.45
C LEU A 42 8.82 11.92 6.01
N ALA A 43 8.90 11.57 4.72
CA ALA A 43 10.00 10.80 4.11
C ALA A 43 10.29 9.43 4.73
N PHE A 44 9.32 8.80 5.41
CA PHE A 44 9.45 7.43 5.91
C PHE A 44 9.02 6.39 4.87
N GLY A 45 9.29 5.11 5.15
CA GLY A 45 8.92 4.01 4.24
C GLY A 45 9.82 3.89 3.01
N GLN A 46 11.07 4.37 3.08
CA GLN A 46 12.07 4.21 2.01
C GLN A 46 12.43 2.73 1.74
N GLY A 47 12.09 1.85 2.70
CA GLY A 47 12.48 0.45 2.68
C GLY A 47 13.85 0.21 3.31
N SER A 48 13.98 -0.88 4.04
CA SER A 48 15.23 -1.31 4.68
C SER A 48 15.64 -2.68 4.12
N LEU A 49 16.28 -2.71 2.95
CA LEU A 49 16.66 -3.94 2.25
C LEU A 49 17.53 -4.89 3.10
N GLU A 50 18.26 -4.37 4.07
CA GLU A 50 19.09 -5.15 5.00
C GLU A 50 18.27 -6.04 5.96
N ARG A 51 16.98 -5.77 6.13
CA ARG A 51 16.11 -6.55 7.02
C ARG A 51 15.56 -7.76 6.30
N VAL A 52 15.69 -8.94 6.91
CA VAL A 52 15.09 -10.19 6.41
C VAL A 52 13.57 -10.07 6.24
N THR A 53 12.91 -9.21 7.01
CA THR A 53 11.47 -8.97 6.96
C THR A 53 11.02 -8.00 5.85
N PHE A 54 11.96 -7.40 5.10
CA PHE A 54 11.70 -6.35 4.13
C PHE A 54 10.67 -6.72 3.06
N GLU A 55 10.89 -7.86 2.39
CA GLU A 55 10.02 -8.34 1.30
C GLU A 55 8.60 -8.59 1.79
N PHE A 56 8.47 -9.24 2.95
CA PHE A 56 7.18 -9.46 3.60
C PHE A 56 6.51 -8.15 4.01
N GLY A 57 7.27 -7.20 4.56
CA GLY A 57 6.76 -5.89 4.96
C GLY A 57 6.20 -5.12 3.77
N THR A 58 6.92 -5.12 2.65
CA THR A 58 6.50 -4.50 1.39
C THR A 58 5.22 -5.16 0.85
N ALA A 59 5.15 -6.50 0.86
CA ALA A 59 3.94 -7.22 0.47
C ALA A 59 2.73 -6.91 1.39
N TYR A 60 2.96 -6.74 2.70
CA TYR A 60 1.91 -6.35 3.66
C TYR A 60 1.35 -4.96 3.39
N ILE A 61 2.21 -3.99 3.01
CA ILE A 61 1.79 -2.62 2.67
C ILE A 61 0.95 -2.64 1.39
N ALA A 62 1.43 -3.31 0.34
CA ALA A 62 0.73 -3.42 -0.93
C ALA A 62 -0.62 -4.15 -0.76
N GLY A 63 -0.64 -5.28 -0.05
CA GLY A 63 -1.84 -6.04 0.22
C GLY A 63 -2.88 -5.26 1.03
N ALA A 64 -2.43 -4.42 1.98
CA ALA A 64 -3.32 -3.54 2.72
C ALA A 64 -4.03 -2.52 1.82
N GLY A 65 -3.29 -1.92 0.87
CA GLY A 65 -3.85 -0.94 -0.05
C GLY A 65 -4.82 -1.57 -1.05
N LEU A 66 -4.51 -2.75 -1.58
CA LEU A 66 -5.44 -3.52 -2.42
C LEU A 66 -6.71 -3.90 -1.66
N LEU A 67 -6.58 -4.33 -0.40
CA LEU A 67 -7.73 -4.65 0.44
C LEU A 67 -8.61 -3.43 0.70
N ASN A 68 -8.02 -2.25 0.94
CA ASN A 68 -8.79 -1.01 1.08
C ASN A 68 -9.59 -0.69 -0.18
N TYR A 69 -9.05 -0.94 -1.37
CA TYR A 69 -9.80 -0.78 -2.62
C TYR A 69 -10.98 -1.75 -2.71
N LEU A 70 -10.76 -3.03 -2.37
CA LEU A 70 -11.84 -4.02 -2.37
C LEU A 70 -12.95 -3.63 -1.40
N ILE A 71 -12.60 -3.16 -0.20
CA ILE A 71 -13.56 -2.68 0.80
C ILE A 71 -14.30 -1.44 0.29
N ALA A 72 -13.61 -0.50 -0.35
CA ALA A 72 -14.24 0.71 -0.90
C ALA A 72 -15.24 0.38 -2.02
N ILE A 73 -14.90 -0.57 -2.90
CA ILE A 73 -15.79 -1.05 -3.95
C ILE A 73 -16.98 -1.80 -3.35
N ASP A 74 -16.76 -2.65 -2.35
CA ASP A 74 -17.83 -3.38 -1.67
C ASP A 74 -18.81 -2.44 -0.96
N ALA A 75 -18.29 -1.44 -0.23
CA ALA A 75 -19.10 -0.40 0.40
C ALA A 75 -19.90 0.41 -0.63
N TYR A 76 -19.32 0.69 -1.80
CA TYR A 76 -20.02 1.35 -2.91
C TYR A 76 -21.14 0.49 -3.48
N ASP A 77 -20.93 -0.82 -3.65
CA ASP A 77 -21.95 -1.75 -4.13
C ASP A 77 -23.10 -1.91 -3.13
N ILE A 78 -22.81 -1.92 -1.83
CA ILE A 78 -23.82 -1.87 -0.76
C ILE A 78 -24.62 -0.55 -0.83
N ALA A 79 -23.93 0.58 -0.96
CA ALA A 79 -24.58 1.90 -1.08
C ALA A 79 -25.48 2.01 -2.32
N LYS A 80 -25.13 1.32 -3.41
CA LYS A 80 -25.95 1.21 -4.63
C LYS A 80 -27.09 0.19 -4.53
N GLY A 81 -27.21 -0.55 -3.43
CA GLY A 81 -28.23 -1.58 -3.24
C GLY A 81 -28.01 -2.82 -4.12
N LYS A 82 -26.81 -3.01 -4.69
CA LYS A 82 -26.46 -4.21 -5.48
C LYS A 82 -26.12 -5.41 -4.58
N LYS A 83 -25.77 -5.13 -3.33
CA LYS A 83 -25.40 -6.09 -2.29
C LYS A 83 -26.07 -5.64 -0.98
N ARG A 84 -26.46 -6.58 -0.13
CA ARG A 84 -27.08 -6.33 1.18
C ARG A 84 -26.10 -6.66 2.29
#